data_AF-A0A963WQD8-F1
#
_entry.id   AF-A0A963WQD8-F1
#
_cell.length_a   1.000
_cell.length_b   1.000
_cell.length_c   1.000
_cell.angle_alpha   90.00
_cell.angle_beta   90.00
_cell.angle_gamma   90.00
#
_symmetry.space_group_name_H-M   'P 1'
#
loop_
_entity.id
_entity.type
_entity.pdbx_description
1 polymer ?
#
loop_
_entity_poly.entity_id
_entity_poly.type
_entity_poly.pdbx_seq_one_letter_code
_entity_poly.pdbx_strand_id
1 'polypeptide(L)' 'MTALPTTTPTDRFPAGRRAFPHRDLLGISRLERHEILYLLAEAEQWVDFNRQSKKRSKALKGLTVINAFFENSTRTLLSF' A
#
# COMPACT_ATOMS: atom_id res chain seq x y z
N MET A 1 -28.44 -16.24 -13.24
CA MET A 1 -27.53 -15.11 -13.58
C MET A 1 -27.74 -14.05 -12.52
N THR A 2 -26.90 -14.03 -11.48
CA THR A 2 -26.97 -13.01 -10.44
C THR A 2 -25.60 -12.34 -10.43
N ALA A 3 -25.49 -11.18 -11.08
CA ALA A 3 -24.28 -10.39 -11.03
C ALA A 3 -24.07 -9.92 -9.59
N LEU A 4 -22.89 -10.21 -9.02
CA LEU A 4 -22.49 -9.67 -7.73
C LEU A 4 -22.42 -8.14 -7.85
N PRO A 5 -22.90 -7.38 -6.86
CA PRO A 5 -22.78 -5.93 -6.89
C PRO A 5 -21.29 -5.55 -6.90
N THR A 6 -20.87 -4.82 -7.94
CA THR A 6 -19.54 -4.21 -8.01
C THR A 6 -19.51 -3.05 -7.03
N THR A 7 -19.14 -3.31 -5.78
CA THR A 7 -18.97 -2.26 -4.77
C THR A 7 -17.84 -1.33 -5.23
N THR A 8 -18.18 -0.06 -5.44
CA THR A 8 -17.21 0.96 -5.82
C THR A 8 -16.14 1.08 -4.71
N PRO A 9 -14.84 1.01 -5.02
CA PRO A 9 -13.77 0.94 -3.99
C PRO A 9 -13.76 2.12 -3.01
N THR A 10 -14.31 3.27 -3.40
CA THR A 10 -14.30 4.51 -2.60
C THR A 10 -15.18 4.44 -1.35
N ASP A 11 -16.21 3.60 -1.31
CA ASP A 11 -17.11 3.49 -0.14
C ASP A 11 -16.65 2.41 0.87
N ARG A 12 -15.58 1.68 0.53
CA ARG A 12 -15.10 0.53 1.33
C ARG A 12 -14.24 0.95 2.53
N PHE A 13 -13.63 2.14 2.47
CA PHE A 13 -12.69 2.62 3.49
C PHE A 13 -12.96 4.08 3.85
N PRO A 14 -12.65 4.51 5.08
CA PRO A 14 -12.80 5.90 5.48
C PRO A 14 -11.99 6.86 4.58
N ALA A 15 -12.49 8.07 4.32
CA ALA A 15 -11.82 8.98 3.39
C ALA A 15 -10.48 9.54 3.91
N GLY A 16 -9.50 9.64 2.99
CA GLY A 16 -8.20 10.28 3.23
C GLY A 16 -7.36 9.56 4.28
N ARG A 17 -6.71 10.33 5.16
CA ARG A 17 -5.86 9.77 6.23
C ARG A 17 -6.62 8.83 7.18
N ARG A 18 -7.95 8.88 7.23
CA ARG A 18 -8.75 7.98 8.07
C ARG A 18 -8.70 6.52 7.60
N ALA A 19 -8.37 6.24 6.34
CA ALA A 19 -8.18 4.87 5.85
C ALA A 19 -6.95 4.18 6.44
N PHE A 20 -5.93 4.98 6.77
CA PHE A 20 -4.69 4.54 7.42
C PHE A 20 -4.11 5.71 8.23
N PRO A 21 -4.55 5.88 9.50
CA PRO A 21 -4.21 7.03 10.33
C PRO A 21 -2.80 6.97 10.92
N HIS A 22 -2.11 5.84 10.78
CA HIS A 22 -0.78 5.61 11.34
C HIS A 22 0.28 6.35 10.55
N ARG A 23 1.10 7.14 11.25
CA ARG A 23 2.29 7.77 10.68
C ARG A 23 3.43 6.77 10.52
N ASP A 24 3.59 5.87 11.49
CA ASP A 24 4.69 4.91 11.59
C ASP A 24 4.12 3.47 11.59
N LEU A 25 4.75 2.53 10.88
CA LEU A 25 4.36 1.13 10.84
C LEU A 25 5.41 0.27 11.56
N LEU A 26 5.23 0.09 12.88
CA LEU A 26 6.15 -0.67 13.74
C LEU A 26 5.74 -2.13 13.95
N GLY A 27 4.52 -2.49 13.53
CA GLY A 27 3.96 -3.83 13.66
C GLY A 27 2.49 -3.88 13.25
N ILE A 28 1.95 -5.08 13.06
CA ILE A 28 0.59 -5.29 12.54
C ILE A 28 -0.47 -5.51 13.63
N SER A 29 -0.06 -5.76 14.88
CA SER A 29 -0.97 -6.17 15.96
C SER A 29 -1.96 -5.09 16.40
N ARG A 30 -1.67 -3.82 16.08
CA ARG A 30 -2.52 -2.67 16.38
C ARG A 30 -3.30 -2.17 15.17
N LEU A 31 -3.15 -2.82 14.02
CA LEU A 31 -3.91 -2.45 12.83
C LEU A 31 -5.32 -3.01 12.93
N GLU A 32 -6.29 -2.15 12.66
CA GLU A 32 -7.67 -2.56 12.48
C GLU A 32 -7.84 -3.32 11.17
N ARG A 33 -8.83 -4.21 11.12
CA ARG A 33 -9.09 -5.03 9.92
C ARG A 33 -9.22 -4.19 8.65
N HIS A 34 -9.91 -3.05 8.74
CA HIS A 34 -10.16 -2.20 7.59
C HIS A 34 -8.88 -1.52 7.09
N GLU A 35 -7.92 -1.21 7.98
CA GLU A 35 -6.64 -0.60 7.63
C GLU A 35 -5.76 -1.61 6.86
N ILE A 36 -5.75 -2.87 7.29
CA ILE A 36 -5.07 -3.96 6.57
C ILE A 36 -5.68 -4.15 5.18
N LEU A 37 -7.00 -4.23 5.11
CA LEU A 37 -7.71 -4.38 3.84
C LEU A 37 -7.48 -3.18 2.91
N TYR A 38 -7.36 -1.97 3.45
CA TYR A 38 -7.03 -0.77 2.70
C TYR A 38 -5.63 -0.87 2.07
N LEU A 39 -4.62 -1.26 2.85
CA LEU A 39 -3.25 -1.47 2.33
C LEU A 39 -3.22 -2.52 1.21
N LEU A 40 -3.94 -3.63 1.38
CA LEU A 40 -4.03 -4.68 0.36
C LEU A 40 -4.73 -4.19 -0.91
N ALA A 41 -5.83 -3.44 -0.78
CA ALA A 41 -6.52 -2.87 -1.92
C ALA A 41 -5.68 -1.83 -2.68
N GLU A 42 -4.91 -1.01 -1.97
CA GLU A 42 -3.97 -0.06 -2.57
C GLU A 42 -2.83 -0.80 -3.30
N ALA A 43 -2.31 -1.89 -2.71
CA ALA A 43 -1.24 -2.69 -3.29
C ALA A 43 -1.62 -3.30 -4.66
N GLU A 44 -2.87 -3.72 -4.86
CA GLU A 44 -3.33 -4.29 -6.15
C GLU A 44 -3.09 -3.33 -7.33
N GLN A 45 -3.32 -2.02 -7.14
CA GLN A 45 -3.07 -1.02 -8.17
C GLN A 45 -1.58 -0.96 -8.56
N TRP A 46 -0.70 -1.09 -7.57
CA TRP A 46 0.75 -1.10 -7.77
C TRP A 46 1.25 -2.42 -8.37
N VAL A 47 0.59 -3.55 -8.07
CA VAL A 47 0.84 -4.84 -8.74
C VAL A 47 0.53 -4.72 -10.23
N ASP A 48 -0.64 -4.20 -10.58
CA ASP A 48 -1.04 -4.01 -11.97
C ASP A 48 -0.15 -2.99 -12.70
N PHE A 49 0.26 -1.92 -12.02
CA PHE A 49 1.25 -0.97 -12.53
C PHE A 49 2.61 -1.63 -12.81
N ASN A 50 3.10 -2.47 -11.89
CA ASN A 50 4.39 -3.15 -12.02
C ASN A 50 4.45 -4.18 -13.16
N ARG A 51 3.29 -4.69 -13.59
CA ARG A 51 3.15 -5.57 -14.77
C ARG A 51 3.27 -4.83 -16.10
N GLN A 52 3.13 -3.50 -16.12
CA GLN A 52 3.23 -2.70 -17.33
C GLN A 52 4.70 -2.52 -17.78
N SER A 53 4.89 -2.19 -19.05
CA SER A 53 6.22 -1.89 -19.60
C SER A 53 6.81 -0.57 -19.06
N LYS A 54 5.95 0.42 -18.77
CA LYS A 54 6.35 1.73 -18.24
C LYS A 54 6.17 1.78 -16.72
N LYS A 55 7.26 1.53 -16.00
CA LYS A 55 7.27 1.35 -14.52
C LYS A 55 7.63 2.59 -13.70
N ARG A 56 7.62 3.79 -14.28
CA ARG A 56 7.97 5.04 -13.56
C ARG A 56 6.73 5.82 -13.16
N SER A 57 6.50 5.95 -11.86
CA SER A 57 5.49 6.83 -11.27
C SER A 57 6.11 8.13 -10.76
N LYS A 58 5.31 9.20 -10.67
CA LYS A 58 5.70 10.48 -10.06
C LYS A 58 5.09 10.68 -8.66
N ALA A 59 4.39 9.68 -8.11
CA ALA A 59 3.67 9.80 -6.84
C ALA A 59 4.55 10.27 -5.67
N LEU A 60 5.82 9.84 -5.63
CA LEU A 60 6.79 10.20 -4.60
C LEU A 60 7.85 11.22 -5.09
N LYS A 61 7.57 11.96 -6.18
CA LYS A 61 8.53 12.91 -6.75
C LYS A 61 8.90 13.97 -5.72
N GLY A 62 10.19 14.13 -5.45
CA GLY A 62 10.73 15.09 -4.49
C GLY A 62 10.86 14.56 -3.06
N LEU A 63 10.51 13.30 -2.82
CA LEU A 63 10.74 12.62 -1.55
C LEU A 63 11.99 11.72 -1.65
N THR A 64 12.74 11.64 -0.56
CA THR A 64 13.90 10.75 -0.41
C THR A 64 13.55 9.65 0.59
N VAL A 65 13.73 8.39 0.20
CA VAL A 65 13.60 7.23 1.08
C VAL A 65 14.98 6.90 1.66
N ILE A 66 15.09 6.80 2.98
CA ILE A 66 16.33 6.44 3.68
C ILE A 66 16.17 5.04 4.27
N ASN A 67 16.97 4.09 3.77
CA ASN A 67 17.00 2.72 4.28
C ASN A 67 18.14 2.56 5.29
N ALA A 68 17.82 2.22 6.54
CA ALA A 68 18.79 2.02 7.62
C ALA A 68 18.70 0.59 8.17
N PHE A 69 19.60 -0.28 7.72
CA PHE A 69 19.70 -1.69 8.15
C PHE A 69 20.98 -1.89 8.94
N PHE A 70 20.86 -2.37 10.17
CA PHE A 70 22.00 -2.70 11.04
C PHE A 70 22.44 -4.17 10.92
N GLU A 71 21.63 -4.97 10.21
CA GLU A 71 21.89 -6.37 9.91
C GLU A 71 21.61 -6.62 8.42
N ASN A 72 22.36 -7.55 7.81
CA ASN A 72 22.25 -7.84 6.38
C ASN A 72 20.89 -8.45 6.04
N SER A 73 20.13 -7.77 5.17
CA SER A 73 18.83 -8.25 4.69
C SER A 73 18.59 -7.87 3.22
N THR A 74 19.29 -8.56 2.31
CA THR A 74 19.29 -8.24 0.86
C THR A 74 17.90 -8.18 0.25
N ARG A 75 17.01 -9.13 0.59
CA ARG A 75 15.66 -9.17 0.03
C ARG A 75 14.81 -7.98 0.48
N THR A 76 14.93 -7.59 1.74
CA THR A 76 14.18 -6.47 2.30
C THR A 76 14.70 -5.16 1.73
N LEU A 77 16.03 -4.99 1.66
CA LEU A 77 16.65 -3.79 1.09
C LEU A 77 16.30 -3.58 -0.39
N LEU A 78 16.29 -4.63 -1.20
CA LEU A 78 15.89 -4.53 -2.61
C LEU A 78 14.38 -4.30 -2.81
N SER A 79 13.57 -4.68 -1.81
CA SER A 79 12.11 -4.54 -1.87
C SER A 79 11.61 -3.16 -1.48
N PHE A 80 12.38 -2.41 -0.68
CA PHE A 80 12.09 -1.02 -0.30
C PHE A 80 12.68 -0.04 -1.31
#